data_AF-A0AAV0CQK0-F1
#
_entry.id   AF-A0AAV0CQK0-F1
#
_cell.length_a   1.000
_cell.length_b   1.000
_cell.length_c   1.000
_cell.angle_alpha   90.00
_cell.angle_beta   90.00
_cell.angle_gamma   90.00
#
_symmetry.space_group_name_H-M   'P 1'
#
loop_
_entity.id
_entity.type
_entity.pdbx_description
1 polymer ?
#
loop_
_entity_poly.entity_id
_entity_poly.type
_entity_poly.pdbx_seq_one_letter_code
_entity_poly.pdbx_strand_id
1 'polypeptide(L)'
;MGLRFMSKQSLKKNCEGESFLNINPENVKCYNNYQTFRLLTDEVNENQILEARCEESNLLMPIQKEFGRSRLLLEKSKNIIGLDALPFVKCRSDWYDLSKYWANDESVRDALHVRKGSLERWSRCNKELDYVFTRYDVIPYHLNLSIKGYRSLVYSGDHDFVIAFLSTQAWIRSLNYSIIDEWRPWMVDDQIAGYTRSYSNKMTFATVKGGGHTAPEYKPNECLAMLRRWLSYRLL
;
A
#
# COMPACT_ATOMS: atom_id res chain seq x y z
N MET A 1 15.80 -15.02 17.63
CA MET A 1 16.38 -14.62 16.32
C MET A 1 16.55 -15.78 15.32
N GLY A 2 16.70 -17.04 15.76
CA GLY A 2 16.95 -18.19 14.87
C GLY A 2 15.78 -18.73 14.03
N LEU A 3 14.52 -18.62 14.50
CA LEU A 3 13.35 -19.16 13.77
C LEU A 3 12.95 -18.33 12.53
N ARG A 4 13.20 -17.00 12.54
CA ARG A 4 12.85 -16.09 11.43
C ARG A 4 13.77 -16.22 10.20
N PHE A 5 15.03 -16.64 10.39
CA PHE A 5 15.97 -16.84 9.28
C PHE A 5 15.79 -18.20 8.60
N MET A 6 15.45 -19.24 9.37
CA MET A 6 15.25 -20.60 8.81
C MET A 6 14.05 -20.68 7.87
N SER A 7 12.95 -19.95 8.14
CA SER A 7 11.74 -20.01 7.32
C SER A 7 11.95 -19.42 5.92
N LYS A 8 12.64 -18.28 5.78
CA LYS A 8 12.86 -17.64 4.47
C LYS A 8 13.76 -18.46 3.54
N GLN A 9 14.86 -19.01 4.04
CA GLN A 9 15.75 -19.87 3.24
C GLN A 9 15.07 -21.20 2.88
N SER A 10 14.32 -21.79 3.82
CA SER A 10 13.57 -23.03 3.59
C SER A 10 12.44 -22.82 2.58
N LEU A 11 11.70 -21.71 2.66
CA LEU A 11 10.69 -21.32 1.67
C LEU A 11 11.30 -21.13 0.29
N LYS A 12 12.38 -20.35 0.17
CA LYS A 12 13.04 -20.13 -1.12
C LYS A 12 13.49 -21.44 -1.78
N LYS A 13 14.00 -22.39 -0.98
CA LYS A 13 14.48 -23.68 -1.46
C LYS A 13 13.35 -24.64 -1.85
N ASN A 14 12.27 -24.68 -1.06
CA ASN A 14 11.25 -25.71 -1.22
C ASN A 14 10.06 -25.27 -2.08
N CYS A 15 9.89 -23.96 -2.29
CA CYS A 15 8.79 -23.35 -3.07
C CYS A 15 9.27 -22.70 -4.38
N GLU A 16 10.41 -23.13 -4.92
CA GLU A 16 10.94 -22.55 -6.15
C GLU A 16 9.99 -22.80 -7.34
N GLY A 17 9.64 -21.73 -8.07
CA GLY A 17 8.71 -21.80 -9.20
C GLY A 17 7.23 -21.79 -8.84
N GLU A 18 6.87 -21.83 -7.55
CA GLU A 18 5.49 -21.74 -7.09
C GLU A 18 5.05 -20.30 -6.80
N SER A 19 3.77 -20.02 -7.06
CA SER A 19 3.14 -18.76 -6.70
C SER A 19 2.68 -18.81 -5.26
N PHE A 20 3.07 -17.83 -4.43
CA PHE A 20 2.53 -17.69 -3.07
C PHE A 20 1.02 -17.40 -3.03
N LEU A 21 0.40 -17.07 -4.17
CA LEU A 21 -1.05 -16.92 -4.30
C LEU A 21 -1.77 -18.26 -4.47
N ASN A 22 -1.07 -19.29 -4.96
CA ASN A 22 -1.63 -20.62 -5.19
C ASN A 22 -0.52 -21.68 -5.06
N ILE A 23 -0.23 -22.06 -3.82
CA ILE A 23 0.78 -23.06 -3.49
C ILE A 23 0.20 -24.44 -3.72
N ASN A 24 0.94 -25.29 -4.43
CA ASN A 24 0.50 -26.65 -4.73
C ASN A 24 0.45 -27.48 -3.42
N PRO A 25 -0.73 -27.96 -2.99
CA PRO A 25 -0.84 -28.80 -1.80
C PRO A 25 -0.05 -30.10 -1.89
N GLU A 26 0.24 -30.60 -3.11
CA GLU A 26 1.03 -31.81 -3.34
C GLU A 26 2.51 -31.60 -3.04
N ASN A 27 3.02 -30.36 -3.12
CA ASN A 27 4.36 -30.04 -2.63
C ASN A 27 4.31 -29.84 -1.10
N VAL A 28 4.17 -30.96 -0.38
CA VAL A 28 4.01 -31.00 1.08
C VAL A 28 5.09 -30.19 1.81
N LYS A 29 6.33 -30.18 1.31
CA LYS A 29 7.44 -29.42 1.91
C LYS A 29 7.25 -27.92 1.76
N CYS A 30 6.89 -27.45 0.56
CA CYS A 30 6.56 -26.04 0.36
C CYS A 30 5.34 -25.65 1.19
N TYR A 31 4.27 -26.44 1.10
CA TYR A 31 3.01 -26.18 1.79
C TYR A 31 3.23 -26.03 3.31
N ASN A 32 3.91 -26.98 3.96
CA ASN A 32 4.18 -26.91 5.41
C ASN A 32 5.05 -25.71 5.80
N ASN A 33 6.07 -25.39 5.00
CA ASN A 33 6.89 -24.21 5.23
C ASN A 33 6.07 -22.93 5.10
N TYR A 34 5.17 -22.85 4.12
CA TYR A 34 4.30 -21.71 3.92
C TYR A 34 3.30 -21.54 5.05
N GLN A 35 2.66 -22.63 5.48
CA GLN A 35 1.77 -22.61 6.65
C GLN A 35 2.52 -22.11 7.90
N THR A 36 3.74 -22.60 8.12
CA THR A 36 4.59 -22.13 9.22
C THR A 36 4.89 -20.64 9.11
N PHE A 37 5.20 -20.14 7.91
CA PHE A 37 5.42 -18.72 7.69
C PHE A 37 4.17 -17.88 7.95
N ARG A 38 3.00 -18.31 7.48
CA ARG A 38 1.72 -17.65 7.76
C ARG A 38 1.45 -17.58 9.26
N LEU A 39 1.62 -18.68 9.99
CA LEU A 39 1.46 -18.70 11.45
C LEU A 39 2.43 -17.75 12.15
N LEU A 40 3.69 -17.67 11.71
CA LEU A 40 4.70 -16.78 12.30
C LEU A 40 4.48 -15.30 11.96
N THR A 41 3.65 -15.00 10.96
CA THR A 41 3.40 -13.64 10.47
C THR A 41 1.94 -13.20 10.62
N ASP A 42 1.06 -14.04 11.18
CA ASP A 42 -0.37 -13.76 11.25
C ASP A 42 -0.66 -12.47 12.03
N GLU A 43 0.07 -12.22 13.12
CA GLU A 43 -0.10 -11.01 13.94
C GLU A 43 0.57 -9.76 13.39
N VAL A 44 1.22 -9.85 12.22
CA VAL A 44 1.84 -8.69 11.59
C VAL A 44 0.77 -7.92 10.80
N ASN A 45 0.70 -6.61 11.00
CA ASN A 45 -0.10 -5.77 10.13
C ASN A 45 0.53 -5.75 8.73
N GLU A 46 -0.16 -6.38 7.77
CA GLU A 46 0.37 -6.54 6.41
C GLU A 46 0.55 -5.20 5.67
N ASN A 47 -0.22 -4.16 6.03
CA ASN A 47 -0.12 -2.86 5.38
C ASN A 47 1.05 -2.02 5.92
N GLN A 48 1.47 -2.25 7.18
CA GLN A 48 2.59 -1.58 7.82
C GLN A 48 3.09 -2.43 9.01
N ILE A 49 4.22 -3.10 8.84
CA ILE A 49 4.74 -4.08 9.81
C ILE A 49 5.08 -3.54 11.23
N LEU A 50 5.16 -2.22 11.42
CA LEU A 50 5.40 -1.56 12.72
C LEU A 50 4.11 -1.13 13.42
N GLU A 51 2.99 -1.01 12.70
CA GLU A 51 1.71 -0.69 13.32
C GLU A 51 1.07 -1.95 13.90
N ALA A 52 0.25 -1.78 14.93
CA ALA A 52 -0.51 -2.88 15.50
C ALA A 52 -1.45 -3.48 14.45
N ARG A 53 -1.73 -4.79 14.55
CA ARG A 53 -2.81 -5.41 13.79
C ARG A 53 -4.13 -4.84 14.29
N CYS A 54 -4.87 -4.27 13.36
CA CYS A 54 -6.21 -3.78 13.61
C CYS A 54 -7.18 -4.88 13.19
N GLU A 55 -7.96 -5.41 14.13
CA GLU A 55 -9.14 -6.19 13.78
C GLU A 55 -10.09 -5.29 12.97
N GLU A 56 -10.86 -5.87 12.03
CA GLU A 56 -11.87 -5.11 11.28
C GLU A 56 -12.72 -4.31 12.26
N SER A 57 -12.78 -2.99 12.06
CA SER A 57 -13.35 -2.10 13.07
C SER A 57 -14.81 -2.46 13.31
N ASN A 58 -15.14 -2.79 14.55
CA ASN A 58 -16.52 -2.92 15.02
C ASN A 58 -17.10 -1.53 15.36
N LEU A 59 -16.83 -0.50 14.53
CA LEU A 59 -17.49 0.81 14.64
C LEU A 59 -19.02 0.73 14.49
N LEU A 60 -19.56 -0.44 14.16
CA LEU A 60 -20.98 -0.77 14.10
C LEU A 60 -21.74 -0.51 15.41
N MET A 61 -21.10 -0.58 16.60
CA MET A 61 -21.84 -0.48 17.86
C MET A 61 -21.95 0.92 18.51
N PRO A 62 -20.94 1.81 18.49
CA PRO A 62 -21.07 3.12 19.15
C PRO A 62 -21.78 4.16 18.26
N ILE A 63 -21.60 4.07 16.95
CA ILE A 63 -22.03 5.11 15.99
C ILE A 63 -23.56 5.14 15.84
N GLN A 64 -24.24 3.98 15.83
CA GLN A 64 -25.70 3.91 15.71
C GLN A 64 -26.45 4.60 16.87
N LYS A 65 -25.85 4.67 18.07
CA LYS A 65 -26.48 5.34 19.23
C LYS A 65 -26.35 6.86 19.20
N GLU A 66 -25.34 7.43 18.53
CA GLU A 66 -25.14 8.89 18.44
C GLU A 66 -25.65 9.52 17.14
N PHE A 67 -25.86 8.75 16.07
CA PHE A 67 -26.27 9.28 14.76
C PHE A 67 -27.72 9.80 14.68
N GLY A 68 -28.47 9.79 15.79
CA GLY A 68 -29.68 10.59 15.94
C GLY A 68 -29.44 12.10 16.05
N ARG A 69 -28.18 12.58 16.03
CA ARG A 69 -27.81 14.00 16.14
C ARG A 69 -26.81 14.45 15.07
N SER A 70 -27.19 14.29 13.79
CA SER A 70 -26.40 14.67 12.60
C SER A 70 -25.85 16.12 12.59
N ARG A 71 -26.41 17.05 13.39
CA ARG A 71 -25.90 18.44 13.48
C ARG A 71 -24.63 18.63 14.32
N LEU A 72 -24.35 17.78 15.31
CA LEU A 72 -23.25 18.04 16.26
C LEU A 72 -21.85 17.74 15.68
N LEU A 73 -21.75 16.80 14.73
CA LEU A 73 -20.46 16.42 14.12
C LEU A 73 -19.98 17.47 13.09
N LEU A 74 -20.88 18.14 12.39
CA LEU A 74 -20.52 19.16 11.40
C LEU A 74 -20.03 20.47 12.04
N GLU A 75 -20.52 20.79 13.25
CA GLU A 75 -20.02 21.94 14.02
C GLU A 75 -18.69 21.64 14.72
N LYS A 76 -18.49 20.41 15.21
CA LYS A 76 -17.23 19.98 15.84
C LYS A 76 -16.10 19.69 14.86
N SER A 77 -16.40 19.39 13.58
CA SER A 77 -15.38 19.06 12.57
C SER A 77 -14.50 20.23 12.14
N LYS A 78 -14.94 21.48 12.38
CA LYS A 78 -14.17 22.69 12.03
C LYS A 78 -12.85 22.83 12.81
N ASN A 79 -12.69 22.10 13.92
CA ASN A 79 -11.50 22.18 14.80
C ASN A 79 -10.75 20.84 14.95
N ILE A 80 -10.98 19.85 14.08
CA ILE A 80 -10.29 18.55 14.18
C ILE A 80 -8.88 18.69 13.58
N ILE A 81 -7.92 19.05 14.42
CA ILE A 81 -6.49 19.03 14.13
C ILE A 81 -5.89 17.83 14.88
N GLY A 82 -5.82 16.68 14.22
CA GLY A 82 -5.05 15.52 14.71
C GLY A 82 -5.86 14.28 15.10
N LEU A 83 -5.15 13.15 15.06
CA LEU A 83 -5.63 11.79 15.37
C LEU A 83 -6.23 11.67 16.78
N ASP A 84 -5.79 12.54 17.70
CA ASP A 84 -6.19 12.55 19.12
C ASP A 84 -7.59 13.14 19.37
N ALA A 85 -8.20 13.78 18.37
CA ALA A 85 -9.51 14.43 18.52
C ALA A 85 -10.70 13.45 18.42
N LEU A 86 -10.46 12.19 18.07
CA LEU A 86 -11.49 11.13 18.00
C LEU A 86 -11.02 9.92 18.82
N PRO A 87 -11.36 9.81 20.11
CA PRO A 87 -10.89 8.73 21.00
C PRO A 87 -11.30 7.31 20.57
N PHE A 88 -12.16 7.20 19.56
CA PHE A 88 -12.62 5.94 18.96
C PHE A 88 -11.86 5.54 17.69
N VAL A 89 -11.04 6.43 17.11
CA VAL A 89 -10.19 6.12 15.95
C VAL A 89 -8.85 5.63 16.48
N LYS A 90 -8.71 4.31 16.61
CA LYS A 90 -7.49 3.65 17.08
C LYS A 90 -6.64 3.13 15.93
N CYS A 91 -7.27 2.94 14.78
CA CYS A 91 -6.70 2.24 13.64
C CYS A 91 -6.95 3.02 12.33
N ARG A 92 -6.05 2.86 11.35
CA ARG A 92 -6.23 3.47 10.02
C ARG A 92 -7.48 2.96 9.31
N SER A 93 -7.86 1.71 9.55
CA SER A 93 -9.10 1.10 9.05
C SER A 93 -10.35 1.87 9.45
N ASP A 94 -10.35 2.51 10.63
CA ASP A 94 -11.49 3.26 11.14
C ASP A 94 -11.81 4.45 10.22
N TRP A 95 -10.77 5.09 9.66
CA TRP A 95 -10.94 6.15 8.66
C TRP A 95 -11.56 5.62 7.36
N TYR A 96 -11.27 4.37 6.98
CA TYR A 96 -11.88 3.76 5.81
C TYR A 96 -13.38 3.56 6.02
N ASP A 97 -13.82 3.24 7.23
CA ASP A 97 -15.24 3.16 7.55
C ASP A 97 -15.90 4.54 7.56
N LEU A 98 -15.24 5.56 8.10
CA LEU A 98 -15.71 6.95 8.03
C LEU A 98 -15.88 7.43 6.58
N SER A 99 -14.98 7.03 5.67
CA SER A 99 -15.11 7.37 4.24
C SER A 99 -16.41 6.85 3.62
N LYS A 100 -16.93 5.70 4.09
CA LYS A 100 -18.21 5.14 3.61
C LYS A 100 -19.39 6.02 4.00
N TYR A 101 -19.38 6.62 5.20
CA TYR A 101 -20.45 7.53 5.62
C TYR A 101 -20.42 8.81 4.81
N TRP A 102 -19.23 9.42 4.69
CA TRP A 102 -19.05 10.64 3.91
C TRP A 102 -19.44 10.45 2.43
N ALA A 103 -18.96 9.40 1.77
CA ALA A 103 -19.21 9.18 0.34
C ALA A 103 -20.66 8.76 0.01
N ASN A 104 -21.41 8.27 1.00
CA ASN A 104 -22.83 7.90 0.84
C ASN A 104 -23.81 8.97 1.29
N ASP A 105 -23.35 10.06 1.89
CA ASP A 105 -24.20 11.20 2.21
C ASP A 105 -24.77 11.83 0.93
N GLU A 106 -26.09 12.06 0.90
CA GLU A 106 -26.75 12.59 -0.31
C GLU A 106 -26.25 13.97 -0.70
N SER A 107 -25.93 14.84 0.28
CA SER A 107 -25.39 16.18 -0.01
C SER A 107 -24.00 16.11 -0.63
N VAL A 108 -23.16 15.16 -0.17
CA VAL A 108 -21.85 14.90 -0.77
C VAL A 108 -22.01 14.35 -2.18
N ARG A 109 -22.92 13.40 -2.39
CA ARG A 109 -23.20 12.82 -3.71
C ARG A 109 -23.73 13.87 -4.69
N ASP A 110 -24.63 14.73 -4.26
CA ASP A 110 -25.16 15.82 -5.07
C ASP A 110 -24.08 16.87 -5.40
N ALA A 111 -23.21 17.20 -4.43
CA ALA A 111 -22.08 18.12 -4.62
C ALA A 111 -21.00 17.56 -5.57
N LEU A 112 -20.76 16.24 -5.54
CA LEU A 112 -19.87 15.54 -6.48
C LEU A 112 -20.56 15.20 -7.82
N HIS A 113 -21.82 15.60 -8.00
CA HIS A 113 -22.63 15.33 -9.18
C HIS A 113 -22.76 13.84 -9.53
N VAL A 114 -22.84 12.98 -8.51
CA VAL A 114 -23.10 11.55 -8.68
C VAL A 114 -24.52 11.38 -9.22
N ARG A 115 -24.66 10.73 -10.39
CA ARG A 115 -25.96 10.53 -11.03
C ARG A 115 -26.91 9.76 -10.11
N LYS A 116 -28.09 10.32 -9.82
CA LYS A 116 -29.11 9.64 -9.00
C LYS A 116 -29.50 8.31 -9.63
N GLY A 117 -29.59 7.26 -8.80
CA GLY A 117 -29.90 5.90 -9.23
C GLY A 117 -28.79 5.15 -9.98
N SER A 118 -27.57 5.71 -10.14
CA SER A 118 -26.47 4.97 -10.80
C SER A 118 -25.86 3.88 -9.94
N LEU A 119 -25.89 4.06 -8.62
CA LEU A 119 -25.35 3.17 -7.62
C LEU A 119 -26.20 3.28 -6.37
N GLU A 120 -26.56 2.14 -5.78
CA GLU A 120 -27.26 2.09 -4.52
C GLU A 120 -26.36 2.65 -3.40
N ARG A 121 -25.19 2.05 -3.20
CA ARG A 121 -24.24 2.45 -2.15
C ARG A 121 -22.81 2.46 -2.68
N TRP A 122 -22.07 3.51 -2.36
CA TRP A 122 -20.64 3.58 -2.59
C TRP A 122 -19.89 2.65 -1.62
N SER A 123 -18.94 1.89 -2.16
CA SER A 123 -18.01 1.06 -1.40
C SER A 123 -16.58 1.39 -1.81
N ARG A 124 -15.64 1.37 -0.85
CA ARG A 124 -14.22 1.67 -1.09
C ARG A 124 -13.57 0.68 -2.06
N CYS A 125 -13.82 -0.61 -1.85
CA CYS A 125 -13.35 -1.70 -2.70
C CYS A 125 -14.53 -2.65 -2.97
N ASN A 126 -14.93 -2.79 -4.23
CA ASN A 126 -15.94 -3.75 -4.62
C ASN A 126 -15.27 -5.11 -4.92
N LYS A 127 -15.46 -6.08 -4.02
CA LYS A 127 -14.90 -7.45 -4.16
C LYS A 127 -15.77 -8.37 -5.03
N GLU A 128 -16.96 -7.92 -5.44
CA GLU A 128 -17.92 -8.68 -6.23
C GLU A 128 -17.80 -8.38 -7.74
N LEU A 129 -16.80 -7.57 -8.14
CA LEU A 129 -16.53 -7.34 -9.55
C LEU A 129 -16.12 -8.64 -10.21
N ASP A 130 -16.97 -9.14 -11.11
CA ASP A 130 -16.65 -10.27 -11.97
C ASP A 130 -15.77 -9.79 -13.13
N TYR A 131 -14.49 -10.12 -13.07
CA TYR A 131 -13.56 -9.86 -14.16
C TYR A 131 -12.59 -11.01 -14.33
N VAL A 132 -12.23 -11.26 -15.59
CA VAL A 132 -11.24 -12.28 -15.96
C VAL A 132 -9.86 -11.65 -15.97
N PHE A 133 -8.94 -12.22 -15.19
CA PHE A 133 -7.53 -11.84 -15.25
C PHE A 133 -6.93 -12.27 -16.59
N THR A 134 -6.63 -11.30 -17.45
CA THR A 134 -6.04 -11.58 -18.78
C THR A 134 -4.53 -11.39 -18.84
N ARG A 135 -3.93 -10.79 -17.79
CA ARG A 135 -2.49 -10.47 -17.72
C ARG A 135 -1.96 -10.79 -16.32
N TYR A 136 -0.90 -11.59 -16.28
CA TYR A 136 -0.22 -11.98 -15.04
C TYR A 136 1.19 -11.39 -14.92
N ASP A 137 1.66 -10.73 -15.98
CA ASP A 137 2.96 -10.07 -16.04
C ASP A 137 2.83 -8.72 -16.74
N VAL A 138 3.48 -7.71 -16.17
CA VAL A 138 3.53 -6.34 -16.66
C VAL A 138 4.91 -5.96 -17.24
N ILE A 139 5.93 -6.82 -17.10
CA ILE A 139 7.30 -6.58 -17.60
C ILE A 139 7.31 -6.16 -19.08
N PRO A 140 6.64 -6.87 -20.02
CA PRO A 140 6.68 -6.49 -21.43
C PRO A 140 6.14 -5.07 -21.71
N TYR A 141 5.16 -4.63 -20.92
CA TYR A 141 4.56 -3.31 -21.05
C TYR A 141 5.52 -2.21 -20.57
N HIS A 142 6.20 -2.43 -19.44
CA HIS A 142 7.22 -1.51 -18.95
C HIS A 142 8.43 -1.41 -19.90
N LEU A 143 8.85 -2.53 -20.51
CA LEU A 143 9.89 -2.53 -21.54
C LEU A 143 9.46 -1.70 -22.77
N ASN A 144 8.25 -1.90 -23.27
CA ASN A 144 7.72 -1.14 -24.41
C ASN A 144 7.68 0.37 -24.13
N LEU A 145 7.19 0.79 -22.95
CA LEU A 145 7.18 2.20 -22.56
C LEU A 145 8.60 2.76 -22.40
N SER A 146 9.52 1.98 -21.86
CA SER A 146 10.92 2.37 -21.71
C SER A 146 11.61 2.59 -23.07
N ILE A 147 11.38 1.71 -24.05
CA ILE A 147 11.92 1.83 -25.42
C ILE A 147 11.40 3.10 -26.10
N LYS A 148 10.15 3.49 -25.84
CA LYS A 148 9.56 4.75 -26.32
C LYS A 148 10.10 5.99 -25.59
N GLY A 149 10.96 5.82 -24.58
CA GLY A 149 11.62 6.91 -23.86
C GLY A 149 10.80 7.55 -22.76
N TYR A 150 9.70 6.92 -22.33
CA TYR A 150 8.88 7.40 -21.20
C TYR A 150 9.63 7.28 -19.89
N ARG A 151 9.66 8.37 -19.13
CA ARG A 151 10.25 8.40 -17.78
C ARG A 151 9.31 7.74 -16.78
N SER A 152 9.85 6.95 -15.85
CA SER A 152 9.07 6.28 -14.82
C SER A 152 9.59 6.56 -13.41
N LEU A 153 8.66 6.63 -12.47
CA LEU A 153 8.93 6.59 -11.04
C LEU A 153 8.29 5.33 -10.49
N VAL A 154 9.11 4.47 -9.88
CA VAL A 154 8.66 3.31 -9.14
C VAL A 154 8.99 3.57 -7.68
N TYR A 155 8.03 3.42 -6.78
CA TYR A 155 8.28 3.62 -5.37
C TYR A 155 7.56 2.60 -4.49
N SER A 156 8.13 2.35 -3.32
CA SER A 156 7.60 1.40 -2.34
C SER A 156 7.73 1.98 -0.93
N GLY A 157 6.70 1.81 -0.10
CA GLY A 157 6.89 1.90 1.34
C GLY A 157 7.79 0.74 1.79
N ASP A 158 8.85 1.01 2.55
CA ASP A 158 9.79 -0.04 2.96
C ASP A 158 9.28 -0.92 4.11
N HIS A 159 8.10 -0.63 4.64
CA HIS A 159 7.40 -1.42 5.66
C HIS A 159 6.10 -2.05 5.15
N ASP A 160 5.86 -2.04 3.84
CA ASP A 160 4.80 -2.84 3.22
C ASP A 160 5.17 -4.33 3.27
N PHE A 161 4.29 -5.16 3.83
CA PHE A 161 4.44 -6.61 3.83
C PHE A 161 3.83 -7.25 2.58
N VAL A 162 2.71 -6.69 2.08
CA VAL A 162 1.95 -7.25 0.94
C VAL A 162 2.82 -7.23 -0.31
N ILE A 163 3.41 -6.07 -0.65
CA ILE A 163 4.30 -5.90 -1.80
C ILE A 163 5.61 -5.29 -1.31
N ALA A 164 6.39 -6.09 -0.60
CA ALA A 164 7.68 -5.66 -0.07
C ALA A 164 8.59 -5.08 -1.17
N PHE A 165 9.28 -3.98 -0.86
CA PHE A 165 10.16 -3.28 -1.81
C PHE A 165 11.26 -4.18 -2.42
N LEU A 166 11.64 -5.25 -1.72
CA LEU A 166 12.59 -6.26 -2.22
C LEU A 166 12.04 -7.01 -3.45
N SER A 167 10.74 -7.28 -3.48
CA SER A 167 10.06 -7.89 -4.63
C SER A 167 10.06 -6.92 -5.81
N THR A 168 9.78 -5.63 -5.57
CA THR A 168 9.89 -4.58 -6.58
C THR A 168 11.32 -4.45 -7.11
N GLN A 169 12.35 -4.52 -6.24
CA GLN A 169 13.75 -4.53 -6.68
C GLN A 169 14.09 -5.75 -7.53
N ALA A 170 13.56 -6.94 -7.22
CA ALA A 170 13.74 -8.13 -8.03
C ALA A 170 13.11 -7.96 -9.42
N TRP A 171 11.89 -7.43 -9.48
CA TRP A 171 11.21 -7.06 -10.73
C TRP A 171 11.98 -6.01 -11.55
N ILE A 172 12.55 -4.99 -10.90
CA ILE A 172 13.40 -4.00 -11.60
C ILE A 172 14.66 -4.66 -12.17
N ARG A 173 15.31 -5.56 -11.41
CA ARG A 173 16.51 -6.27 -11.86
C ARG A 173 16.22 -7.13 -13.10
N SER A 174 15.03 -7.73 -13.22
CA SER A 174 14.69 -8.53 -14.41
C SER A 174 14.53 -7.71 -15.69
N LEU A 175 14.39 -6.38 -15.61
CA LEU A 175 14.39 -5.49 -16.78
C LEU A 175 15.79 -5.26 -17.37
N ASN A 176 16.85 -5.62 -16.62
CA ASN A 176 18.25 -5.60 -17.06
C ASN A 176 18.76 -4.25 -17.60
N TYR A 177 18.31 -3.14 -17.01
CA TYR A 177 18.85 -1.81 -17.32
C TYR A 177 20.10 -1.49 -16.49
N SER A 178 21.08 -0.83 -17.11
CA SER A 178 22.28 -0.35 -16.42
C SER A 178 21.94 0.70 -15.37
N ILE A 179 22.61 0.63 -14.22
CA ILE A 179 22.51 1.60 -13.13
C ILE A 179 23.33 2.84 -13.53
N ILE A 180 22.76 4.03 -13.32
CA ILE A 180 23.43 5.32 -13.62
C ILE A 180 23.57 6.22 -12.40
N ASP A 181 22.85 5.93 -11.32
CA ASP A 181 23.02 6.57 -10.01
C ASP A 181 22.90 5.47 -8.95
N GLU A 182 23.95 5.29 -8.15
CA GLU A 182 24.04 4.20 -7.19
C GLU A 182 23.03 4.31 -6.06
N TRP A 183 22.83 3.19 -5.34
CA TRP A 183 21.89 3.17 -4.22
C TRP A 183 22.35 4.13 -3.11
N ARG A 184 21.56 5.17 -2.87
CA ARG A 184 21.91 6.24 -1.93
C ARG A 184 20.69 6.75 -1.17
N PRO A 185 20.86 7.36 0.02
CA PRO A 185 19.75 7.99 0.70
C PRO A 185 19.23 9.21 -0.09
N TRP A 186 17.95 9.50 0.07
CA TRP A 186 17.34 10.79 -0.29
C TRP A 186 16.72 11.42 0.94
N MET A 187 16.76 12.75 0.99
CA MET A 187 16.52 13.52 2.21
C MET A 187 15.29 14.42 2.07
N VAL A 188 14.54 14.60 3.15
CA VAL A 188 13.52 15.64 3.32
C VAL A 188 13.75 16.25 4.69
N ASP A 189 13.85 17.57 4.78
CA ASP A 189 14.07 18.33 6.02
C ASP A 189 15.22 17.74 6.87
N ASP A 190 16.37 17.51 6.23
CA ASP A 190 17.58 16.95 6.83
C ASP A 190 17.41 15.56 7.49
N GLN A 191 16.35 14.84 7.13
CA GLN A 191 16.11 13.45 7.53
C GLN A 191 16.10 12.52 6.34
N ILE A 192 16.58 11.29 6.53
CA ILE A 192 16.50 10.25 5.50
C ILE A 192 15.02 9.92 5.28
N ALA A 193 14.52 10.27 4.11
CA ALA A 193 13.16 9.96 3.68
C ALA A 193 13.07 8.58 3.02
N GLY A 194 14.21 8.02 2.60
CA GLY A 194 14.35 6.67 2.08
C GLY A 194 15.62 6.53 1.27
N TYR A 195 15.63 5.59 0.33
CA TYR A 195 16.77 5.34 -0.54
C TYR A 195 16.33 5.30 -1.99
N THR A 196 17.20 5.72 -2.90
CA THR A 196 16.91 5.86 -4.32
C THR A 196 18.03 5.32 -5.19
N ARG A 197 17.69 4.95 -6.42
CA ARG A 197 18.61 4.56 -7.50
C ARG A 197 17.99 4.90 -8.84
N SER A 198 18.83 5.25 -9.81
CA SER A 198 18.39 5.57 -11.18
C SER A 198 19.00 4.63 -12.20
N TYR A 199 18.26 4.41 -13.29
CA TYR A 199 18.59 3.48 -14.37
C TYR A 199 18.65 4.19 -15.72
N SER A 200 19.42 3.62 -16.64
CA SER A 200 19.68 4.13 -17.99
C SER A 200 18.43 4.36 -18.85
N ASN A 201 17.32 3.69 -18.55
CA ASN A 201 16.03 3.87 -19.21
C ASN A 201 15.19 5.04 -18.67
N LYS A 202 15.79 5.97 -17.90
CA LYS A 202 15.09 7.07 -17.21
C LYS A 202 14.10 6.60 -16.13
N MET A 203 14.31 5.40 -15.57
CA MET A 203 13.57 4.95 -14.41
C MET A 203 14.27 5.39 -13.12
N THR A 204 13.50 5.91 -12.18
CA THR A 204 13.93 6.13 -10.79
C THR A 204 13.17 5.17 -9.89
N PHE A 205 13.90 4.46 -9.03
CA PHE A 205 13.31 3.67 -7.96
C PHE A 205 13.60 4.32 -6.62
N ALA A 206 12.58 4.47 -5.77
CA ALA A 206 12.73 5.00 -4.43
C ALA A 206 11.97 4.18 -3.37
N THR A 207 12.57 4.00 -2.20
CA THR A 207 11.83 3.61 -1.01
C THR A 207 11.37 4.83 -0.24
N VAL A 208 10.28 4.68 0.51
CA VAL A 208 9.81 5.68 1.48
C VAL A 208 9.92 5.08 2.87
N LYS A 209 10.84 5.59 3.67
CA LYS A 209 11.21 5.09 5.00
C LYS A 209 10.06 5.23 5.99
N GLY A 210 9.59 4.11 6.52
CA GLY A 210 8.42 4.06 7.40
C GLY A 210 7.09 4.10 6.64
N GLY A 211 7.12 4.09 5.31
CA GLY A 211 5.91 3.99 4.48
C GLY A 211 5.36 2.57 4.48
N GLY A 212 4.04 2.43 4.56
CA GLY A 212 3.33 1.17 4.34
C GLY A 212 2.92 0.95 2.88
N HIS A 213 1.94 0.08 2.66
CA HIS A 213 1.42 -0.26 1.33
C HIS A 213 0.94 0.98 0.55
N THR A 214 0.15 1.82 1.21
CA THR A 214 -0.24 3.15 0.74
C THR A 214 0.71 4.21 1.27
N ALA A 215 1.98 4.21 0.83
CA ALA A 215 3.04 5.06 1.41
C ALA A 215 2.64 6.54 1.74
N PRO A 216 1.87 7.27 0.90
CA PRO A 216 1.43 8.63 1.22
C PRO A 216 0.54 8.76 2.45
N GLU A 217 -0.16 7.70 2.86
CA GLU A 217 -0.98 7.66 4.08
C GLU A 217 -0.13 7.66 5.35
N TYR A 218 1.09 7.11 5.26
CA TYR A 218 2.02 6.97 6.38
C TYR A 218 3.07 8.09 6.38
N LYS A 219 3.47 8.56 5.19
CA LYS A 219 4.57 9.50 4.96
C LYS A 219 4.18 10.57 3.93
N PRO A 220 3.15 11.40 4.23
CA PRO A 220 2.59 12.34 3.26
C PRO A 220 3.59 13.40 2.80
N ASN A 221 4.42 13.92 3.71
CA ASN A 221 5.40 14.97 3.41
C ASN A 221 6.49 14.43 2.47
N GLU A 222 7.03 13.25 2.78
CA GLU A 222 8.06 12.59 2.02
C GLU A 222 7.55 12.19 0.63
N CYS A 223 6.33 11.61 0.55
CA CYS A 223 5.71 11.27 -0.72
C CYS A 223 5.43 12.50 -1.59
N LEU A 224 4.97 13.61 -0.98
CA LEU A 224 4.74 14.86 -1.71
C LEU A 224 6.06 15.47 -2.21
N ALA A 225 7.12 15.45 -1.40
CA ALA A 225 8.45 15.90 -1.79
C ALA A 225 8.98 15.07 -2.97
N MET A 226 8.86 13.75 -2.90
CA MET A 226 9.22 12.82 -3.97
C MET A 226 8.47 13.14 -5.27
N LEU A 227 7.14 13.28 -5.21
CA LEU A 227 6.30 13.60 -6.36
C LEU A 227 6.69 14.95 -6.98
N ARG A 228 6.86 15.99 -6.16
CA ARG A 228 7.26 17.33 -6.62
C ARG A 228 8.62 17.31 -7.30
N ARG A 229 9.63 16.66 -6.68
CA ARG A 229 10.96 16.52 -7.27
C ARG A 229 10.89 15.80 -8.62
N TRP A 230 10.20 14.66 -8.66
CA TRP A 230 10.02 13.91 -9.90
C TRP A 230 9.33 14.75 -10.98
N LEU A 231 8.18 15.38 -10.72
CA LEU A 231 7.48 16.23 -11.70
C LEU A 231 8.34 17.39 -12.21
N SER A 232 9.18 17.96 -11.35
CA SER A 232 10.13 19.05 -11.70
C SER A 232 11.45 18.58 -12.33
N TYR A 233 11.58 17.31 -12.70
CA TYR A 233 12.80 16.71 -13.26
C TYR A 233 14.03 16.83 -12.34
N ARG A 234 13.82 16.96 -11.03
CA ARG A 234 14.89 16.96 -10.04
C ARG A 234 15.16 15.55 -9.55
N LEU A 235 16.43 15.27 -9.25
CA LEU A 235 16.83 14.05 -8.58
C LEU A 235 16.21 14.00 -7.19
N LEU A 236 15.93 12.78 -6.72
CA LEU A 236 15.51 12.53 -5.34
C LEU A 236 16.66 12.71 -4.38
#